data_AF-A0AB38N3S1-F1
#
_entry.id   AF-A0AB38N3S1-F1
#
_cell.length_a   1.000
_cell.length_b   1.000
_cell.length_c   1.000
_cell.angle_alpha   90.00
_cell.angle_beta   90.00
_cell.angle_gamma   90.00
#
_symmetry.space_group_name_H-M   'P 1'
#
loop_
_entity.id
_entity.type
_entity.pdbx_description
1 polymer ?
#
loop_
_entity_poly.entity_id
_entity_poly.type
_entity_poly.pdbx_seq_one_letter_code
_entity_poly.pdbx_strand_id
1 'polypeptide(L)'
;MATQDLYQSIAKDYLLSKQRCTVLEIAAQDRKHRLAALKNRTEGSGESILKFRNYDPTSREPKKSSDEIDNLDTVEYAVKGLAESILAKDEELRNEELDVFNIAPKRPNWDLKREISKKMHLLNKADQLAINTLLRQRLSKPDSNGQELASATNKPTGLINYADDDDD
;
A
#
# COMPACT_ATOMS: atom_id res chain seq x y z
N MET A 1 -41.30 5.94 3.11
CA MET A 1 -40.21 5.00 3.49
C MET A 1 -40.71 3.55 3.51
N ALA A 2 -41.72 3.20 4.31
CA ALA A 2 -42.20 1.80 4.44
C ALA A 2 -42.62 1.07 3.13
N THR A 3 -43.17 1.78 2.13
CA THR A 3 -43.59 1.16 0.86
C THR A 3 -42.42 0.79 -0.05
N GLN A 4 -41.32 1.53 0.03
CA GLN A 4 -40.11 1.30 -0.76
C GLN A 4 -39.31 0.13 -0.20
N ASP A 5 -39.30 -0.01 1.12
CA ASP A 5 -38.69 -1.16 1.82
C ASP A 5 -39.44 -2.46 1.53
N LEU A 6 -40.77 -2.40 1.48
CA LEU A 6 -41.61 -3.55 1.13
C LEU A 6 -41.37 -4.01 -0.32
N TYR A 7 -41.25 -3.07 -1.26
CA TYR A 7 -40.92 -3.37 -2.65
C TYR A 7 -39.53 -3.99 -2.80
N GLN A 8 -38.53 -3.47 -2.08
CA GLN A 8 -37.19 -4.03 -2.07
C GLN A 8 -37.15 -5.45 -1.45
N SER A 9 -37.96 -5.73 -0.42
CA SER A 9 -38.05 -7.07 0.18
C SER A 9 -38.63 -8.09 -0.81
N ILE A 10 -39.75 -7.76 -1.46
CA ILE A 10 -40.39 -8.65 -2.45
C ILE A 10 -39.46 -8.92 -3.63
N ALA A 11 -38.72 -7.90 -4.09
CA ALA A 11 -37.74 -8.05 -5.16
C ALA A 11 -36.57 -8.96 -4.77
N LYS A 12 -36.09 -8.87 -3.52
CA LYS A 12 -35.03 -9.75 -2.97
C LYS A 12 -35.51 -11.20 -2.85
N ASP A 13 -36.73 -11.43 -2.36
CA ASP A 13 -37.31 -12.77 -2.22
C ASP A 13 -37.50 -13.45 -3.58
N TYR A 14 -37.94 -12.68 -4.59
CA TYR A 14 -38.04 -13.18 -5.97
C TYR A 14 -36.68 -13.59 -6.55
N LEU A 15 -35.65 -12.77 -6.34
CA LEU A 15 -34.29 -13.08 -6.79
C LEU A 15 -33.73 -14.33 -6.09
N LEU A 16 -33.93 -14.45 -4.78
CA LEU A 16 -33.48 -15.59 -3.99
C LEU A 16 -34.21 -16.87 -4.41
N SER A 17 -35.51 -16.79 -4.68
CA SER A 17 -36.30 -17.91 -5.22
C SER A 17 -35.77 -18.34 -6.59
N LYS A 18 -35.49 -17.39 -7.48
CA LYS A 18 -34.90 -17.67 -8.81
C LYS A 18 -33.53 -18.33 -8.71
N GLN A 19 -32.66 -17.86 -7.82
CA GLN A 19 -31.34 -18.47 -7.56
C GLN A 19 -31.45 -19.88 -6.99
N ARG A 20 -32.43 -20.14 -6.10
CA ARG A 20 -32.66 -21.50 -5.58
C ARG A 20 -33.14 -22.46 -6.67
N CYS A 21 -34.02 -22.02 -7.56
CA CYS A 21 -34.48 -22.84 -8.68
C CYS A 21 -33.33 -23.27 -9.60
N THR A 22 -32.40 -22.38 -9.93
CA THR A 22 -31.25 -22.71 -10.78
C THR A 22 -30.29 -23.70 -10.11
N VAL A 23 -30.04 -23.55 -8.81
CA VAL A 23 -29.20 -24.51 -8.04
C VAL A 23 -29.84 -25.90 -8.02
N LEU A 24 -31.16 -25.98 -7.85
CA LEU A 24 -31.87 -27.26 -7.89
C LEU A 24 -31.82 -27.91 -9.28
N GLU A 25 -31.89 -27.12 -10.33
CA GLU A 25 -31.78 -27.59 -11.72
C GLU A 25 -30.38 -28.13 -12.04
N ILE A 26 -29.33 -27.40 -11.61
CA ILE A 26 -27.93 -27.86 -11.71
C ILE A 26 -27.73 -29.16 -10.94
N ALA A 27 -28.20 -29.24 -9.68
CA ALA A 27 -28.10 -30.45 -8.88
C ALA A 27 -28.85 -31.64 -9.50
N ALA A 28 -29.98 -31.40 -10.17
CA ALA A 28 -30.72 -32.43 -10.89
C ALA A 28 -29.98 -32.92 -12.14
N GLN A 29 -29.34 -32.01 -12.90
CA GLN A 29 -28.49 -32.36 -14.04
C GLN A 29 -27.27 -33.18 -13.60
N ASP A 30 -26.57 -32.78 -12.54
CA ASP A 30 -25.45 -33.53 -11.97
C ASP A 30 -25.86 -34.93 -11.53
N ARG A 31 -27.02 -35.06 -10.88
CA ARG A 31 -27.57 -36.36 -10.50
C ARG A 31 -27.87 -37.22 -11.73
N LYS A 32 -28.42 -36.64 -12.80
CA LYS A 32 -28.68 -37.34 -14.08
C LYS A 32 -27.37 -37.83 -14.70
N HIS A 33 -26.33 -36.99 -14.76
CA HIS A 33 -25.00 -37.39 -15.24
C HIS A 33 -24.38 -38.51 -14.40
N ARG A 34 -24.49 -38.42 -13.06
CA ARG A 34 -24.00 -39.46 -12.15
C ARG A 34 -24.72 -40.79 -12.32
N LEU A 35 -26.05 -40.77 -12.48
CA LEU A 35 -26.85 -41.96 -12.74
C LEU A 35 -26.55 -42.57 -14.11
N ALA A 36 -26.37 -41.75 -15.15
CA ALA A 36 -25.95 -42.22 -16.47
C ALA A 36 -24.56 -42.90 -16.40
N ALA A 37 -23.61 -42.34 -15.67
CA ALA A 37 -22.29 -42.95 -15.45
C ALA A 37 -22.34 -44.24 -14.61
N LEU A 38 -23.34 -44.42 -13.74
CA LEU A 38 -23.59 -45.68 -13.04
C LEU A 38 -24.23 -46.72 -13.97
N LYS A 39 -25.21 -46.31 -14.78
CA LYS A 39 -25.88 -47.16 -15.76
C LYS A 39 -24.92 -47.72 -16.82
N ASN A 40 -24.03 -46.87 -17.35
CA ASN A 40 -23.00 -47.30 -18.29
C ASN A 40 -21.99 -48.28 -17.67
N ARG A 41 -21.73 -48.19 -16.35
CA ARG A 41 -20.92 -49.17 -15.62
C ARG A 41 -21.64 -50.50 -15.43
N THR A 42 -22.95 -50.48 -15.16
CA THR A 42 -23.74 -51.71 -14.98
C THR A 42 -24.00 -52.44 -16.29
N GLU A 43 -24.15 -51.71 -17.40
CA GLU A 43 -24.42 -52.27 -18.73
C GLU A 43 -23.14 -52.76 -19.46
N GLY A 44 -21.97 -52.70 -18.82
CA GLY A 44 -20.71 -53.26 -19.35
C GLY A 44 -20.20 -52.60 -20.65
N SER A 45 -20.84 -51.53 -21.11
CA SER A 45 -20.51 -50.76 -22.32
C SER A 45 -19.49 -49.64 -22.06
N GLY A 46 -18.94 -49.56 -20.85
CA GLY A 46 -17.83 -48.66 -20.54
C GLY A 46 -16.51 -49.37 -20.70
N GLU A 47 -15.62 -48.87 -21.57
CA GLU A 47 -14.20 -49.26 -21.59
C GLU A 47 -13.68 -49.33 -20.15
N SER A 48 -13.02 -50.44 -19.81
CA SER A 48 -12.41 -50.60 -18.49
C SER A 48 -11.26 -49.61 -18.37
N ILE A 49 -11.55 -48.41 -17.88
CA ILE A 49 -10.56 -47.37 -17.62
C ILE A 49 -9.71 -47.84 -16.44
N LEU A 50 -8.65 -48.61 -16.72
CA LEU A 50 -7.54 -48.79 -15.79
C LEU A 50 -6.91 -47.42 -15.57
N LYS A 51 -7.12 -46.85 -14.39
CA LYS A 51 -6.47 -45.60 -13.99
C LYS A 51 -5.02 -45.90 -13.60
N PHE A 52 -4.11 -45.71 -14.54
CA PHE A 52 -2.68 -45.75 -14.27
C PHE A 52 -2.28 -44.53 -13.44
N ARG A 53 -1.54 -44.74 -12.34
CA ARG A 53 -1.14 -43.65 -11.43
C ARG A 53 -0.09 -42.74 -12.06
N ASN A 54 0.94 -43.36 -12.65
CA ASN A 54 2.15 -42.67 -13.11
C ASN A 54 2.39 -42.79 -14.63
N TYR A 55 1.44 -43.34 -15.39
CA TYR A 55 1.60 -43.59 -16.82
C TYR A 55 0.38 -43.08 -17.56
N ASP A 56 0.61 -42.36 -18.66
CA ASP A 56 -0.48 -41.95 -19.55
C ASP A 56 -0.63 -42.98 -20.68
N PRO A 57 -1.75 -43.73 -20.75
CA PRO A 57 -1.94 -44.74 -21.78
C PRO A 57 -2.01 -44.17 -23.20
N THR A 58 -2.30 -42.88 -23.36
CA THR A 58 -2.41 -42.21 -24.66
C THR A 58 -1.04 -41.77 -25.17
N SER A 59 -0.26 -41.13 -24.30
CA SER A 59 1.08 -40.62 -24.62
C SER A 59 2.17 -41.70 -24.53
N ARG A 60 1.89 -42.79 -23.81
CA ARG A 60 2.87 -43.86 -23.49
C ARG A 60 4.11 -43.35 -22.75
N GLU A 61 3.98 -42.21 -22.09
CA GLU A 61 5.02 -41.55 -21.30
C GLU A 61 4.69 -41.60 -19.80
N PRO A 62 5.70 -41.47 -18.93
CA PRO A 62 5.44 -41.24 -17.52
C PRO A 62 4.64 -39.96 -17.34
N LYS A 63 3.62 -40.01 -16.48
CA LYS A 63 2.80 -38.87 -16.12
C LYS A 63 3.70 -37.83 -15.43
N LYS A 64 4.09 -36.79 -16.15
CA LYS A 64 4.78 -35.63 -15.60
C LYS A 64 3.83 -34.97 -14.60
N SER A 65 4.36 -34.58 -13.44
CA SER A 65 3.63 -33.69 -12.55
C SER A 65 3.22 -32.47 -13.37
N SER A 66 1.95 -32.05 -13.31
CA SER A 66 1.55 -30.83 -14.00
C SER A 66 2.42 -29.68 -13.50
N ASP A 67 2.92 -28.85 -14.42
CA ASP A 67 3.69 -27.64 -14.12
C ASP A 67 2.92 -26.67 -13.19
N GLU A 68 1.63 -26.91 -12.95
CA GLU A 68 0.83 -26.24 -11.92
C GLU A 68 1.37 -26.38 -10.50
N ILE A 69 2.13 -27.43 -10.17
CA ILE A 69 2.78 -27.56 -8.85
C ILE A 69 3.91 -26.54 -8.67
N ASP A 70 4.47 -26.01 -9.75
CA ASP A 70 5.53 -24.99 -9.70
C ASP A 70 5.00 -23.60 -9.26
N ASN A 71 3.67 -23.44 -9.13
CA ASN A 71 3.00 -22.23 -8.65
C ASN A 71 2.57 -22.30 -7.18
N LEU A 72 3.11 -23.26 -6.41
CA LEU A 72 2.93 -23.24 -4.96
C LEU A 72 3.73 -22.07 -4.36
N ASP A 73 3.11 -21.36 -3.41
CA ASP A 73 3.71 -20.28 -2.62
C ASP A 73 4.92 -20.78 -1.83
N THR A 74 6.04 -20.95 -2.54
CA THR A 74 7.29 -21.50 -2.04
C THR A 74 8.31 -20.37 -1.99
N VAL A 75 9.20 -20.38 -1.00
CA VAL A 75 10.17 -19.29 -0.75
C VAL A 75 11.07 -19.04 -1.97
N GLU A 76 11.41 -20.10 -2.70
CA GLU A 76 12.21 -20.08 -3.92
C GLU A 76 11.52 -19.28 -5.03
N TYR A 77 10.20 -19.40 -5.16
CA TYR A 77 9.41 -18.62 -6.11
C TYR A 77 9.30 -17.16 -5.67
N ALA A 78 9.08 -16.90 -4.38
CA ALA A 78 8.98 -15.55 -3.83
C ALA A 78 10.30 -14.75 -3.95
N VAL A 79 11.45 -15.43 -3.86
CA VAL A 79 12.78 -14.80 -3.94
C VAL A 79 13.31 -14.79 -5.39
N LYS A 80 12.67 -15.51 -6.32
CA LYS A 80 13.03 -15.51 -7.74
C LYS A 80 12.97 -14.08 -8.29
N GLY A 81 14.08 -13.58 -8.82
CA GLY A 81 14.19 -12.23 -9.38
C GLY A 81 14.45 -11.11 -8.36
N LEU A 82 14.47 -11.38 -7.05
CA LEU A 82 14.82 -10.37 -6.05
C LEU A 82 16.26 -9.87 -6.26
N ALA A 83 17.20 -10.78 -6.50
CA ALA A 83 18.59 -10.46 -6.77
C ALA A 83 18.75 -9.57 -8.01
N GLU A 84 18.06 -9.89 -9.10
CA GLU A 84 18.03 -9.09 -10.32
C GLU A 84 17.47 -7.69 -10.05
N SER A 85 16.40 -7.60 -9.25
CA SER A 85 15.80 -6.32 -8.88
C SER A 85 16.67 -5.45 -7.97
N ILE A 86 17.55 -6.06 -7.17
CA ILE A 86 18.51 -5.35 -6.32
C ILE A 86 19.64 -4.80 -7.19
N LEU A 87 20.18 -5.64 -8.08
CA LEU A 87 21.24 -5.24 -9.00
C LEU A 87 20.78 -4.11 -9.92
N ALA A 88 19.57 -4.20 -10.48
CA ALA A 88 18.99 -3.15 -11.31
C ALA A 88 18.84 -1.81 -10.55
N LYS A 89 18.41 -1.84 -9.29
CA LYS A 89 18.32 -0.63 -8.45
C LYS A 89 19.68 -0.04 -8.13
N ASP A 90 20.68 -0.89 -7.85
CA ASP A 90 22.05 -0.44 -7.60
C ASP A 90 22.66 0.21 -8.84
N GLU A 91 22.45 -0.38 -10.02
CA GLU A 91 22.83 0.21 -11.30
C GLU A 91 22.13 1.55 -11.55
N GLU A 92 20.84 1.67 -11.23
CA GLU A 92 20.09 2.92 -11.36
C GLU A 92 20.63 4.01 -10.43
N LEU A 93 20.87 3.70 -9.14
CA LEU A 93 21.49 4.63 -8.18
C LEU A 93 22.92 5.04 -8.56
N ARG A 94 23.65 4.16 -9.26
CA ARG A 94 25.01 4.43 -9.71
C ARG A 94 25.04 5.24 -11.01
N ASN A 95 23.98 5.14 -11.81
CA ASN A 95 23.76 5.93 -13.02
C ASN A 95 23.14 7.30 -12.71
N GLU A 96 22.46 7.45 -11.58
CA GLU A 96 22.10 8.77 -11.04
C GLU A 96 23.37 9.61 -10.92
N GLU A 97 23.34 10.80 -11.51
CA GLU A 97 24.47 11.72 -11.48
C GLU A 97 24.82 12.03 -10.02
N LEU A 98 26.02 11.63 -9.61
CA LEU A 98 26.55 11.92 -8.28
C LEU A 98 26.47 13.43 -8.07
N ASP A 99 25.74 13.86 -7.04
CA ASP A 99 25.67 15.26 -6.65
C ASP A 99 27.05 15.73 -6.13
N VAL A 100 27.86 16.24 -7.06
CA VAL A 100 29.24 16.69 -6.85
C VAL A 100 29.30 17.78 -5.76
N PHE A 101 28.23 18.55 -5.57
CA PHE A 101 28.17 19.61 -4.56
C PHE A 101 28.09 19.08 -3.13
N ASN A 102 27.50 17.89 -2.93
CA ASN A 102 27.46 17.26 -1.61
C ASN A 102 28.76 16.51 -1.26
N ILE A 103 29.56 16.13 -2.26
CA ILE A 103 30.82 15.40 -2.12
C ILE A 103 32.02 16.35 -1.97
N ALA A 104 31.89 17.61 -2.41
CA ALA A 104 32.92 18.62 -2.24
C ALA A 104 33.27 18.83 -0.74
N PRO A 105 34.55 19.09 -0.41
CA PRO A 105 34.96 19.38 0.95
C PRO A 105 34.20 20.62 1.47
N LYS A 106 33.42 20.44 2.53
CA LYS A 106 32.65 21.52 3.14
C LYS A 106 33.54 22.41 4.01
N ARG A 107 33.08 23.65 4.27
CA ARG A 107 33.76 24.59 5.19
C ARG A 107 33.96 23.93 6.57
N PRO A 108 35.08 24.17 7.28
CA PRO A 108 35.38 23.51 8.55
C PRO A 108 34.32 23.73 9.65
N ASN A 109 33.58 24.84 9.58
CA ASN A 109 32.49 25.18 10.52
C ASN A 109 31.11 24.66 10.11
N TRP A 110 30.99 23.93 8.99
CA TRP A 110 29.67 23.52 8.45
C TRP A 110 28.89 22.64 9.42
N ASP A 111 29.60 21.76 10.12
CA ASP A 111 29.00 20.83 11.07
C ASP A 111 28.52 21.56 12.32
N LEU A 112 29.32 22.51 12.80
CA LEU A 112 28.94 23.41 13.90
C LEU A 112 27.67 24.20 13.54
N LYS A 113 27.60 24.79 12.33
CA LYS A 113 26.41 25.51 11.85
C LYS A 113 25.20 24.57 11.85
N ARG A 114 25.34 23.35 11.32
CA ARG A 114 24.25 22.36 11.27
C ARG A 114 23.74 21.96 12.65
N GLU A 115 24.64 21.62 13.58
CA GLU A 115 24.27 21.23 14.94
C GLU A 115 23.64 22.39 15.74
N ILE A 116 24.17 23.60 15.58
CA ILE A 116 23.63 24.81 16.20
C ILE A 116 22.27 25.17 15.61
N SER A 117 22.09 25.09 14.30
CA SER A 117 20.79 25.35 13.64
C SER A 117 19.67 24.48 14.19
N LYS A 118 19.94 23.19 14.49
CA LYS A 118 18.94 22.30 15.09
C LYS A 118 18.51 22.75 16.48
N LYS A 119 19.47 23.17 17.32
CA LYS A 119 19.18 23.70 18.68
C LYS A 119 18.46 25.05 18.60
N MET A 120 18.90 25.92 17.69
CA MET A 120 18.31 27.24 17.49
C MET A 120 16.87 27.15 16.98
N HIS A 121 16.54 26.17 16.13
CA HIS A 121 15.15 25.95 15.71
C HIS A 121 14.24 25.61 16.90
N LEU A 122 14.68 24.73 17.80
CA LEU A 122 13.89 24.38 18.98
C LEU A 122 13.69 25.60 19.90
N LEU A 123 14.75 26.38 20.10
CA LEU A 123 14.72 27.60 20.90
C LEU A 123 13.80 28.66 20.27
N ASN A 124 13.93 28.95 18.98
CA ASN A 124 13.10 29.90 18.24
C ASN A 124 11.60 29.57 18.38
N LYS A 125 11.24 28.28 18.40
CA LYS A 125 9.84 27.87 18.63
C LYS A 125 9.37 28.23 20.04
N ALA A 126 10.20 27.99 21.06
CA ALA A 126 9.89 28.35 22.44
C ALA A 126 9.82 29.88 22.61
N ASP A 127 10.72 30.62 21.99
CA ASP A 127 10.75 32.09 22.01
C ASP A 127 9.51 32.67 21.34
N GLN A 128 9.09 32.16 20.18
CA GLN A 128 7.84 32.58 19.53
C GLN A 128 6.61 32.31 20.41
N LEU A 129 6.57 31.17 21.11
CA LEU A 129 5.51 30.88 22.08
C LEU A 129 5.53 31.88 23.25
N ALA A 130 6.70 32.16 23.81
CA ALA A 130 6.87 33.14 24.89
C ALA A 130 6.48 34.57 24.45
N ILE A 131 6.89 34.99 23.26
CA ILE A 131 6.49 36.27 22.67
C ILE A 131 4.97 36.31 22.52
N ASN A 132 4.34 35.24 22.01
CA ASN A 132 2.90 35.18 21.85
C ASN A 132 2.16 35.24 23.20
N THR A 133 2.64 34.55 24.24
CA THR A 133 2.01 34.59 25.56
C THR A 133 2.15 35.97 26.21
N LEU A 134 3.33 36.59 26.14
CA LEU A 134 3.55 37.96 26.62
C LEU A 134 2.67 38.97 25.89
N LEU A 135 2.50 38.80 24.58
CA LEU A 135 1.64 39.66 23.78
C LEU A 135 0.17 39.52 24.18
N ARG A 136 -0.33 38.29 24.38
CA ARG A 136 -1.68 38.05 24.91
C ARG A 136 -1.89 38.72 26.27
N GLN A 137 -0.93 38.58 27.17
CA GLN A 137 -0.98 39.22 28.49
C GLN A 137 -1.00 40.74 28.39
N ARG A 138 -0.19 41.34 27.52
CA ARG A 138 -0.18 42.79 27.30
C ARG A 138 -1.50 43.27 26.70
N LEU A 139 -2.03 42.61 25.68
CA LEU A 139 -3.32 42.95 25.07
C LEU A 139 -4.49 42.83 26.05
N SER A 140 -4.44 41.88 27.00
CA SER A 140 -5.48 41.75 28.03
C SER A 140 -5.44 42.83 29.12
N LYS A 141 -4.33 43.56 29.26
CA LYS A 141 -4.18 44.63 30.25
C LYS A 141 -4.67 45.96 29.66
N PRO A 142 -5.67 46.61 30.28
CA PRO A 142 -6.33 47.80 29.72
C PRO A 142 -5.42 49.05 29.65
N ASP A 143 -4.31 49.07 30.38
CA ASP A 143 -3.45 50.26 30.54
C ASP A 143 -2.27 50.34 29.56
N SER A 144 -2.18 49.43 28.58
CA SER A 144 -1.02 49.36 27.67
C SER A 144 -1.41 49.56 26.21
N ASN A 145 -0.51 50.16 25.43
CA ASN A 145 -0.61 50.50 23.99
C ASN A 145 -0.87 49.28 23.07
N GLY A 146 -1.93 48.52 23.31
CA GLY A 146 -2.19 47.22 22.69
C GLY A 146 -2.49 47.28 21.20
N GLN A 147 -3.04 48.41 20.72
CA GLN A 147 -3.33 48.61 19.30
C GLN A 147 -2.08 48.76 18.43
N GLU A 148 -1.00 49.35 18.93
CA GLU A 148 0.28 49.51 18.19
C GLU A 148 1.11 48.21 18.18
N LEU A 149 0.96 47.38 19.23
CA LEU A 149 1.64 46.09 19.31
C LEU A 149 0.99 45.02 18.43
N ALA A 150 -0.35 45.03 18.32
CA ALA A 150 -1.08 44.10 17.46
C ALA A 150 -0.71 44.26 15.98
N SER A 151 -0.47 45.50 15.52
CA SER A 151 -0.05 45.78 14.14
C SER A 151 1.42 45.39 13.87
N ALA A 152 2.29 45.38 14.89
CA ALA A 152 3.68 44.95 14.77
C ALA A 152 3.84 43.42 14.65
N THR A 153 2.90 42.62 15.17
CA THR A 153 2.98 41.14 15.20
C THR A 153 2.91 40.44 13.85
N ASN A 154 2.41 41.11 12.81
CA ASN A 154 2.31 40.55 11.46
C ASN A 154 3.56 40.78 10.60
N LYS A 155 4.55 41.54 11.09
CA LYS A 155 5.88 41.49 10.50
C LYS A 155 6.53 40.24 11.08
N PRO A 156 7.00 39.27 10.26
CA PRO A 156 7.95 38.31 10.79
C PRO A 156 9.09 39.17 11.32
N THR A 157 9.22 39.25 12.64
CA THR A 157 10.41 39.84 13.25
C THR A 157 11.54 39.13 12.57
N GLY A 158 12.28 39.89 11.75
CA GLY A 158 13.29 39.34 10.87
C GLY A 158 14.03 38.30 11.67
N LEU A 159 14.15 37.10 11.10
CA LEU A 159 15.25 36.21 11.44
C LEU A 159 16.43 37.14 11.73
N ILE A 160 17.08 36.98 12.88
CA ILE A 160 18.39 37.57 13.07
C ILE A 160 19.21 36.96 11.94
N ASN A 161 19.20 37.61 10.79
CA ASN A 161 20.08 37.37 9.68
C ASN A 161 21.38 37.86 10.28
N TYR A 162 22.09 36.94 10.92
CA TYR A 162 23.54 36.94 10.79
C TYR A 162 23.74 37.01 9.29
N ALA A 163 23.95 38.22 8.78
CA ALA A 163 24.31 38.44 7.39
C ALA A 163 25.47 37.46 7.15
N ASP A 164 25.27 36.58 6.17
CA ASP A 164 26.28 35.66 5.66
C ASP A 164 27.33 36.54 4.92
N ASP A 165 27.94 37.52 5.61
CA ASP A 165 28.95 38.46 5.10
C ASP A 165 30.33 37.77 4.93
N ASP A 166 30.33 36.50 4.52
CA ASP A 166 31.54 35.73 4.19
C ASP A 166 31.33 35.00 2.84
N ASP A 167 30.98 35.79 1.82
CA ASP A 167 31.23 35.49 0.40
C ASP A 167 32.69 35.87 0.10
N ASP A 168 33.60 34.94 0.37
CA ASP A 168 34.86 34.66 -0.37
C ASP A 168 35.39 33.27 0.06
#